data_AF-A0A4R9KXB7-F1
#
_entry.id   AF-A0A4R9KXB7-F1
#
_cell.length_a   1.000
_cell.length_b   1.000
_cell.length_c   1.000
_cell.angle_alpha   90.00
_cell.angle_beta   90.00
_cell.angle_gamma   90.00
#
_symmetry.space_group_name_H-M   'P 1'
#
loop_
_entity.id
_entity.type
_entity.pdbx_description
1 polymer ?
#
loop_
_entity_poly.entity_id
_entity_poly.type
_entity_poly.pdbx_seq_one_letter_code
_entity_poly.pdbx_strand_id
1 'polypeptide(L)'
;MIKIESTSMKVKLALISLLLVTLSSLAYFLLFIGKCDGDCKNGFGSKTYWDGTKYVGQWKEGEPEGYGVLIAKDRKIIFSGKWQDGKQTVANEIRKK
;
A
#
# COMPACT_ATOMS: atom_id res chain seq x y z
N MET A 1 39.06 29.46 -19.01
CA MET A 1 39.00 28.05 -18.55
C MET A 1 37.94 27.82 -17.45
N ILE A 2 37.80 28.72 -16.47
CA ILE A 2 36.86 28.60 -15.30
C ILE A 2 35.36 28.48 -15.68
N LYS A 3 34.92 29.06 -16.80
CA LYS A 3 33.49 29.10 -17.20
C LYS A 3 32.95 27.72 -17.62
N ILE A 4 33.78 26.87 -18.24
CA ILE A 4 33.38 25.53 -18.71
C ILE A 4 33.15 24.59 -17.50
N GLU A 5 34.00 24.71 -16.48
CA GLU A 5 33.93 23.92 -15.25
C GLU A 5 32.74 24.33 -14.36
N SER A 6 32.46 25.64 -14.28
CA SER A 6 31.24 26.16 -13.64
C SER A 6 29.96 25.71 -14.36
N THR A 7 29.93 25.72 -15.70
CA THR A 7 28.80 25.22 -16.49
C THR A 7 28.62 23.71 -16.31
N SER A 8 29.71 22.92 -16.32
CA SER A 8 29.67 21.48 -16.06
C SER A 8 29.11 21.16 -14.67
N MET A 9 29.51 21.92 -13.65
CA MET A 9 29.01 21.77 -12.28
C MET A 9 27.52 22.11 -12.16
N LYS A 10 27.05 23.18 -12.81
CA LYS A 10 25.62 23.54 -12.83
C LYS A 10 24.76 22.47 -13.50
N VAL A 11 25.24 21.87 -14.59
CA VAL A 11 24.55 20.76 -15.28
C VAL A 11 24.47 19.53 -14.38
N LYS A 12 25.55 19.15 -13.68
CA LYS A 12 25.55 18.04 -12.73
C LYS A 12 24.55 18.26 -11.58
N LEU A 13 24.50 19.47 -11.02
CA LEU A 13 23.55 19.82 -9.97
C LEU A 13 22.09 19.74 -10.45
N ALA A 14 21.82 20.23 -11.67
CA ALA A 14 20.48 20.13 -12.27
C ALA A 14 20.06 18.67 -12.47
N LEU A 15 20.96 17.81 -12.95
CA LEU A 15 20.70 16.38 -13.11
C LEU A 15 20.45 15.67 -11.77
N ILE A 16 21.22 16.00 -10.73
CA ILE A 16 21.00 15.48 -9.37
C ILE A 16 19.65 15.94 -8.84
N SER A 17 19.27 17.21 -9.01
CA SER A 17 17.96 17.69 -8.56
C SER A 17 16.81 17.00 -9.30
N LEU A 18 16.94 16.76 -10.60
CA LEU A 18 15.93 16.04 -11.39
C LEU A 18 15.81 14.58 -10.92
N LEU A 19 16.94 13.93 -10.63
CA LEU A 19 16.96 12.57 -10.09
C LEU A 19 16.28 12.52 -8.70
N LEU A 20 16.55 13.48 -7.82
CA LEU A 20 15.92 13.54 -6.50
C LEU A 20 14.40 13.75 -6.59
N VAL A 21 13.93 14.61 -7.49
CA VAL A 21 12.50 14.87 -7.72
C VAL A 21 11.79 13.64 -8.30
N THR A 22 12.45 12.91 -9.20
CA THR A 22 11.88 11.69 -9.78
C THR A 22 11.85 10.54 -8.78
N LEU A 23 12.91 10.36 -7.98
CA LEU A 23 12.96 9.36 -6.91
C LEU A 23 11.92 9.64 -5.84
N SER A 24 11.72 10.90 -5.43
CA SER A 24 10.68 11.25 -4.46
C SER A 24 9.29 11.00 -5.03
N SER A 25 9.01 11.41 -6.27
CA SER A 25 7.73 11.16 -6.94
C SER A 25 7.43 9.67 -7.10
N LEU A 26 8.44 8.87 -7.49
CA LEU A 26 8.32 7.42 -7.59
C LEU A 26 8.09 6.78 -6.22
N ALA A 27 8.78 7.23 -5.17
CA ALA A 27 8.57 6.77 -3.81
C ALA A 27 7.15 7.10 -3.33
N TYR A 28 6.65 8.31 -3.60
CA TYR A 28 5.26 8.69 -3.31
C TYR A 28 4.27 7.78 -4.06
N PHE A 29 4.51 7.49 -5.33
CA PHE A 29 3.66 6.60 -6.12
C PHE A 29 3.65 5.17 -5.56
N LEU A 30 4.81 4.63 -5.19
CA LEU A 30 4.92 3.31 -4.56
C LEU A 30 4.25 3.24 -3.18
N LEU A 31 4.27 4.34 -2.42
CA LEU A 31 3.55 4.45 -1.14
C LEU A 31 2.03 4.60 -1.34
N PHE A 32 1.59 5.15 -2.47
CA PHE A 32 0.19 5.37 -2.78
C PHE A 32 -0.52 4.08 -3.25
N ILE A 33 0.21 3.19 -3.92
CA ILE A 33 -0.26 1.83 -4.18
C ILE A 33 -0.24 1.08 -2.85
N GLY A 34 -1.40 0.99 -2.20
CA GLY A 34 -1.56 0.37 -0.88
C GLY A 34 -0.71 -0.89 -0.72
N LYS A 35 0.08 -0.93 0.37
CA LYS A 35 1.06 -1.99 0.61
C LYS A 35 0.36 -3.35 0.69
N CYS A 36 0.66 -4.22 -0.27
CA CYS A 36 0.25 -5.62 -0.25
C CYS A 36 1.40 -6.50 0.25
N ASP A 37 1.08 -7.47 1.10
CA ASP A 37 1.94 -8.55 1.55
C ASP A 37 1.25 -9.89 1.23
N GLY A 38 1.93 -10.79 0.53
CA GLY A 38 1.32 -12.03 -0.01
C GLY A 38 0.59 -11.83 -1.35
N ASP A 39 -0.43 -12.66 -1.62
CA ASP A 39 -1.21 -12.60 -2.86
C ASP A 39 -2.54 -11.87 -2.65
N CYS A 40 -2.53 -10.55 -2.87
CA CYS A 40 -3.74 -9.73 -2.82
C CYS A 40 -4.54 -9.72 -4.14
N LYS A 41 -4.29 -10.66 -5.06
CA LYS A 41 -5.04 -10.80 -6.30
C LYS A 41 -5.86 -12.08 -6.30
N ASN A 42 -5.26 -13.23 -6.06
CA ASN A 42 -5.91 -14.55 -6.15
C ASN A 42 -5.33 -15.55 -5.13
N GLY A 43 -5.27 -15.15 -3.86
CA GLY A 43 -4.72 -16.02 -2.82
C GLY A 43 -4.93 -15.45 -1.43
N PHE A 44 -4.02 -15.76 -0.51
CA PHE A 44 -4.03 -15.17 0.82
C PHE A 44 -3.06 -13.99 0.87
N GLY A 45 -3.54 -12.86 1.37
CA GLY A 45 -2.74 -11.64 1.38
C GLY A 45 -3.26 -10.61 2.37
N SER A 46 -2.44 -9.60 2.58
CA SER A 46 -2.79 -8.47 3.41
C SER A 46 -2.53 -7.16 2.69
N LYS A 47 -3.59 -6.35 2.57
CA LYS A 47 -3.54 -5.04 1.93
C LYS A 47 -3.82 -3.96 2.95
N THR A 48 -2.92 -2.98 3.03
CA THR A 48 -3.17 -1.71 3.73
C THR A 48 -3.71 -0.71 2.73
N TYR A 49 -4.90 -0.17 3.02
CA TYR A 49 -5.55 0.85 2.21
C TYR A 49 -5.03 2.24 2.55
N TRP A 50 -5.36 3.22 1.70
CA TRP A 50 -4.91 4.61 1.82
C TRP A 50 -5.40 5.30 3.11
N ASP A 51 -6.53 4.87 3.66
CA ASP A 51 -7.08 5.36 4.94
C ASP A 51 -6.36 4.76 6.17
N GLY A 52 -5.42 3.84 5.94
CA GLY A 52 -4.67 3.14 6.97
C GLY A 52 -5.37 1.90 7.53
N THR A 53 -6.57 1.56 7.05
CA THR A 53 -7.19 0.26 7.36
C THR A 53 -6.42 -0.86 6.67
N LYS A 54 -6.48 -2.06 7.25
CA LYS A 54 -5.77 -3.23 6.77
C LYS A 54 -6.72 -4.41 6.68
N TYR A 55 -6.84 -5.00 5.51
CA TYR A 55 -7.47 -6.30 5.33
C TYR A 55 -6.43 -7.41 5.38
N VAL A 56 -6.76 -8.52 6.02
CA VAL A 56 -5.98 -9.76 6.06
C VAL A 56 -6.94 -10.91 5.77
N GLY A 57 -6.74 -11.65 4.68
CA GLY A 57 -7.65 -12.71 4.32
C GLY A 57 -7.42 -13.24 2.91
N GLN A 58 -8.45 -13.90 2.38
CA GLN A 58 -8.44 -14.43 1.03
C GLN A 58 -8.84 -13.34 0.02
N TRP A 59 -8.28 -13.46 -1.19
CA TRP A 59 -8.47 -12.53 -2.28
C TRP A 59 -8.86 -13.29 -3.53
N LYS A 60 -9.75 -12.70 -4.31
CA LYS A 60 -10.13 -13.19 -5.64
C LYS A 60 -10.34 -12.00 -6.56
N GLU A 61 -9.66 -12.00 -7.71
CA GLU A 61 -9.70 -10.93 -8.70
C GLU A 61 -9.37 -9.53 -8.14
N GLY A 62 -8.56 -9.47 -7.08
CA GLY A 62 -8.17 -8.21 -6.43
C GLY A 62 -9.15 -7.69 -5.38
N GLU A 63 -10.21 -8.44 -5.09
CA GLU A 63 -11.21 -8.14 -4.06
C GLU A 63 -11.12 -9.11 -2.87
N PRO A 64 -11.44 -8.66 -1.65
CA PRO A 64 -11.63 -9.53 -0.49
C PRO A 64 -12.66 -10.63 -0.74
N GLU A 65 -12.30 -11.87 -0.43
CA GLU A 65 -13.14 -13.06 -0.63
C GLU A 65 -13.00 -14.01 0.57
N GLY A 66 -13.92 -14.94 0.75
CA GLY A 66 -13.81 -16.00 1.76
C GLY A 66 -13.70 -15.47 3.19
N TYR A 67 -12.77 -15.96 4.02
CA TYR A 67 -12.62 -15.48 5.40
C TYR A 67 -11.51 -14.45 5.55
N GLY A 68 -11.79 -13.39 6.29
CA GLY A 68 -10.80 -12.34 6.55
C GLY A 68 -11.13 -11.43 7.73
N VAL A 69 -10.16 -10.58 8.06
CA VAL A 69 -10.20 -9.62 9.15
C VAL A 69 -9.89 -8.23 8.61
N LEU A 70 -10.77 -7.26 8.92
CA LEU A 70 -10.54 -5.84 8.68
C LEU A 70 -10.09 -5.17 9.98
N ILE A 71 -8.97 -4.47 9.92
CA ILE A 71 -8.29 -3.87 11.06
C ILE A 71 -8.21 -2.36 10.80
N ALA A 72 -8.58 -1.57 11.80
CA ALA A 72 -8.45 -0.12 11.80
C ALA A 72 -6.98 0.32 11.88
N LYS A 73 -6.73 1.59 11.57
CA LYS A 73 -5.40 2.21 11.71
C LYS A 73 -4.82 2.12 13.12
N ASP A 74 -5.67 2.13 14.15
CA ASP A 74 -5.30 1.96 15.56
C ASP A 74 -5.08 0.50 15.99
N ARG A 75 -5.09 -0.44 15.02
CA ARG A 75 -5.00 -1.90 15.20
C ARG A 75 -6.22 -2.57 15.82
N LYS A 76 -7.34 -1.86 16.01
CA LYS A 76 -8.60 -2.47 16.44
C LYS A 76 -9.20 -3.32 15.32
N ILE A 77 -9.67 -4.52 15.65
CA ILE A 77 -10.45 -5.32 14.70
C ILE A 77 -11.81 -4.64 14.49
N ILE A 78 -12.07 -4.18 13.27
CA ILE A 78 -13.35 -3.59 12.85
C ILE A 78 -14.32 -4.72 12.48
N PHE A 79 -13.81 -5.73 11.77
CA PHE A 79 -14.60 -6.85 11.28
C PHE A 79 -13.75 -8.11 11.25
N SER A 80 -14.34 -9.25 11.60
CA SER A 80 -13.79 -10.58 11.36
C SER A 80 -14.95 -11.43 10.86
N GLY A 81 -14.80 -12.09 9.72
CA GLY A 81 -15.93 -12.78 9.11
C GLY A 81 -15.73 -13.15 7.65
N LYS A 82 -16.84 -13.50 7.02
CA LYS A 82 -16.90 -13.89 5.61
C LYS A 82 -17.05 -12.66 4.70
N TRP A 83 -16.39 -12.73 3.56
CA TRP A 83 -16.36 -11.78 2.47
C TRP A 83 -16.82 -12.48 1.19
N GLN A 84 -17.56 -11.76 0.35
CA GLN A 84 -17.97 -12.21 -0.96
C GLN A 84 -18.07 -10.99 -1.87
N ASP A 85 -17.41 -11.05 -3.03
CA ASP A 85 -17.39 -9.96 -4.02
C ASP A 85 -16.98 -8.60 -3.39
N GLY A 86 -15.96 -8.64 -2.52
CA GLY A 86 -15.44 -7.46 -1.82
C GLY A 86 -16.31 -6.92 -0.68
N LYS A 87 -17.41 -7.59 -0.33
CA LYS A 87 -18.36 -7.15 0.71
C LYS A 87 -18.38 -8.08 1.92
N GLN A 88 -18.55 -7.50 3.09
CA GLN A 88 -18.76 -8.23 4.35
C GLN A 88 -20.13 -8.90 4.34
N THR A 89 -20.20 -10.19 4.66
CA THR A 89 -21.46 -10.96 4.65
C THR A 89 -21.83 -11.45 6.06
N VAL A 90 -20.99 -12.27 6.68
CA VAL A 90 -21.25 -12.87 7.99
C VAL A 90 -20.13 -12.50 8.95
N ALA A 91 -20.46 -11.84 10.07
CA ALA A 91 -19.49 -11.57 11.13
C ALA A 91 -19.29 -12.81 12.01
N ASN A 92 -18.04 -13.08 12.38
CA ASN A 92 -17.70 -14.05 13.42
C ASN A 92 -17.83 -13.40 14.80
N GLU A 93 -18.25 -14.17 15.80
CA GLU A 93 -18.25 -13.71 17.19
C GLU A 93 -16.82 -13.42 17.65
N ILE A 94 -16.52 -12.15 17.90
CA ILE A 94 -15.28 -11.74 18.55
C ILE A 94 -15.44 -12.07 20.04
N ARG A 95 -14.98 -13.25 20.47
CA ARG A 95 -14.92 -13.59 21.90
C ARG A 95 -14.05 -12.56 22.62
N LYS A 96 -14.68 -11.64 23.35
CA LYS A 96 -14.00 -10.82 24.36
C LYS A 96 -13.66 -11.76 25.51
N LYS A 97 -12.37 -11.97 25.72
CA LYS A 97 -11.85 -12.67 26.89
C LYS A 97 -11.85 -11.72 28.09
#